data_AF-A0ABD1D6C1-F1
#
_entry.id   AF-A0ABD1D6C1-F1
#
_cell.length_a   1.000
_cell.length_b   1.000
_cell.length_c   1.000
_cell.angle_alpha   90.00
_cell.angle_beta   90.00
_cell.angle_gamma   90.00
#
_symmetry.space_group_name_H-M   'P 1'
#
loop_
_entity.id
_entity.type
_entity.pdbx_description
1 polymer ?
#
loop_
_entity_poly.entity_id
_entity_poly.type
_entity_poly.pdbx_seq_one_letter_code
_entity_poly.pdbx_strand_id
1 'polypeptide(L)'
;MDTAAVLNIVTKASCLASTNGMTPMIAHKTVHPISDHEEVAYVLQKICTDCTTVVDWALKIGLFTEPREGSSMASSVSDSNGVFFIPAFSVFGVRDITAGSSFIGIKKSTRKEHLIRALFESLVYRIALLYVSALKEIEAQNLEEFTKIKVDGTVSQIDFICQMLADTAGLPVERSDTADASALGAVFLAGINLGFFRNKPEVTRIRKVDKTFAPNPNNKLKLLRNMRCWEEVVEKFKEMDKDQAEKPFGYSDNISAMEFSRLVLGENCARGKETTHEVPEMNDRAKTV
;
A
#
# COMPACT_ATOMS: atom_id res chain seq x y z
N MET A 1 -7.38 2.74 -7.57
CA MET A 1 -6.33 2.87 -6.52
C MET A 1 -7.04 3.19 -5.23
N ASP A 2 -7.46 2.15 -4.53
CA ASP A 2 -8.31 2.25 -3.33
C ASP A 2 -7.62 1.51 -2.19
N THR A 3 -8.28 0.59 -1.49
CA THR A 3 -7.62 -0.23 -0.46
C THR A 3 -6.36 -0.91 -0.99
N ALA A 4 -6.37 -1.31 -2.25
CA ALA A 4 -5.22 -1.76 -2.99
C ALA A 4 -5.04 -0.96 -4.30
N ALA A 5 -3.81 -0.94 -4.81
CA ALA A 5 -3.55 -0.62 -6.20
C ALA A 5 -3.39 -1.91 -6.98
N VAL A 6 -4.17 -2.03 -8.04
CA VAL A 6 -4.19 -3.18 -8.95
C VAL A 6 -3.69 -2.70 -10.31
N LEU A 7 -2.64 -3.35 -10.81
CA LEU A 7 -2.13 -3.12 -12.15
C LEU A 7 -2.54 -4.27 -13.06
N ASN A 8 -3.10 -3.93 -14.21
CA ASN A 8 -3.64 -4.87 -15.19
C ASN A 8 -2.98 -4.68 -16.55
N ILE A 9 -2.44 -5.75 -17.12
CA ILE A 9 -1.97 -5.83 -18.51
C ILE A 9 -2.97 -6.67 -19.30
N VAL A 10 -3.74 -6.06 -20.20
CA VAL A 10 -4.73 -6.77 -21.00
C VAL A 10 -4.03 -7.51 -22.15
N THR A 11 -4.08 -8.85 -22.12
CA THR A 11 -3.45 -9.73 -23.13
C THR A 11 -4.43 -10.19 -24.22
N LYS A 12 -5.63 -9.59 -24.24
CA LYS A 12 -6.70 -9.87 -25.21
C LYS A 12 -7.04 -11.36 -25.20
N ALA A 13 -7.07 -12.04 -26.34
CA ALA A 13 -7.48 -13.44 -26.45
C ALA A 13 -6.46 -14.45 -25.87
N SER A 14 -5.25 -14.02 -25.51
CA SER A 14 -4.18 -14.91 -25.07
C SER A 14 -4.10 -15.01 -23.54
N CYS A 15 -4.29 -16.21 -22.99
CA CYS A 15 -3.99 -16.51 -21.60
C CYS A 15 -2.50 -16.81 -21.45
N LEU A 16 -1.73 -15.85 -20.93
CA LEU A 16 -0.28 -15.97 -20.77
C LEU A 16 0.06 -16.45 -19.36
N ALA A 17 1.03 -17.35 -19.23
CA ALA A 17 1.58 -17.70 -17.92
C ALA A 17 2.61 -16.64 -17.52
N SER A 18 2.51 -16.08 -16.31
CA SER A 18 3.48 -15.09 -15.83
C SER A 18 4.81 -15.73 -15.46
N THR A 19 5.90 -15.03 -15.78
CA THR A 19 7.27 -15.38 -15.35
C THR A 19 7.82 -14.41 -14.30
N ASN A 20 7.14 -13.28 -14.04
CA ASN A 20 7.59 -12.21 -13.14
C ASN A 20 6.62 -11.94 -11.96
N GLY A 21 5.86 -12.96 -11.57
CA GLY A 21 5.00 -12.92 -10.37
C GLY A 21 3.77 -12.04 -10.54
N MET A 22 3.22 -11.97 -11.76
CA MET A 22 1.85 -11.52 -12.03
C MET A 22 0.90 -12.72 -12.05
N THR A 23 -0.38 -12.48 -11.83
CA THR A 23 -1.40 -13.52 -11.81
C THR A 23 -2.22 -13.43 -13.10
N PRO A 24 -2.24 -14.48 -13.94
CA PRO A 24 -3.13 -14.53 -15.09
C PRO A 24 -4.58 -14.75 -14.66
N MET A 25 -5.49 -13.98 -15.24
CA MET A 25 -6.93 -14.07 -14.97
C MET A 25 -7.75 -13.79 -16.23
N ILE A 26 -9.02 -14.18 -16.21
CA ILE A 26 -10.00 -13.71 -17.20
C ILE A 26 -10.32 -12.24 -16.88
N ALA A 27 -10.14 -11.35 -17.85
CA ALA A 27 -10.49 -9.94 -17.73
C ALA A 27 -12.00 -9.73 -17.87
N HIS A 28 -12.60 -10.31 -18.91
CA HIS A 28 -14.04 -10.31 -19.13
C HIS A 28 -14.44 -11.38 -20.16
N LYS A 29 -15.73 -11.69 -20.20
CA LYS A 29 -16.37 -12.46 -21.28
C LYS A 29 -17.62 -11.71 -21.73
N THR A 30 -17.76 -11.49 -23.03
CA THR A 30 -18.92 -10.82 -23.64
C THR A 30 -19.52 -11.68 -24.73
N VAL A 31 -20.84 -11.63 -24.89
CA VAL A 31 -21.57 -12.31 -25.97
C VAL A 31 -22.39 -11.26 -26.69
N HIS A 32 -22.14 -11.08 -27.99
CA HIS A 32 -22.84 -10.07 -28.77
C HIS A 32 -24.28 -10.54 -29.08
N PRO A 33 -25.32 -9.76 -28.72
CA PRO A 33 -26.71 -10.25 -28.71
C PRO A 33 -27.32 -10.51 -30.09
N ILE A 34 -26.70 -10.00 -31.16
CA ILE A 34 -27.20 -10.19 -32.54
C ILE A 34 -26.42 -11.26 -33.29
N SER A 35 -25.12 -11.41 -33.02
CA SER A 35 -24.24 -12.30 -33.78
C SER A 35 -23.87 -13.57 -33.02
N ASP A 36 -24.28 -13.69 -31.76
CA ASP A 36 -23.88 -14.74 -30.81
C ASP A 36 -22.36 -14.94 -30.71
N HIS A 37 -21.59 -13.93 -31.12
CA HIS A 37 -20.14 -13.97 -31.06
C HIS A 37 -19.69 -13.81 -29.61
N GLU A 38 -18.99 -14.83 -29.11
CA GLU A 38 -18.34 -14.81 -27.81
C GLU A 38 -16.92 -14.25 -27.90
N GLU A 39 -16.59 -13.31 -27.01
CA GLU A 39 -15.23 -12.79 -26.86
C GLU A 39 -14.78 -12.93 -25.39
N VAL A 40 -13.67 -13.63 -25.18
CA VAL A 40 -12.98 -13.72 -23.89
C VAL A 40 -11.69 -12.92 -23.97
N ALA A 41 -11.46 -12.06 -22.99
CA ALA A 41 -10.19 -11.38 -22.81
C ALA A 41 -9.52 -11.81 -21.50
N TYR A 42 -8.20 -11.85 -21.51
CA TYR A 42 -7.35 -12.17 -20.37
C TYR A 42 -6.54 -10.96 -19.91
N VAL A 43 -6.05 -11.04 -18.68
CA VAL A 43 -5.23 -10.03 -18.04
C VAL A 43 -4.12 -10.68 -17.21
N LEU A 44 -2.94 -10.06 -17.20
CA LEU A 44 -1.92 -10.29 -16.18
C LEU A 44 -2.05 -9.21 -15.11
N GLN A 45 -2.32 -9.63 -13.88
CA GLN A 45 -2.60 -8.72 -12.77
C GLN A 45 -1.51 -8.77 -11.71
N LYS A 46 -1.17 -7.61 -11.12
CA LYS A 46 -0.39 -7.55 -9.89
C LYS A 46 -1.00 -6.53 -8.94
N ILE A 47 -0.91 -6.80 -7.64
CA ILE A 47 -1.57 -6.01 -6.60
C ILE A 47 -0.55 -5.56 -5.57
N CYS A 48 -0.68 -4.32 -5.08
CA CYS A 48 -0.11 -3.91 -3.80
C CYS A 48 -1.23 -3.40 -2.89
N THR A 49 -1.17 -3.77 -1.61
CA THR A 49 -2.19 -3.44 -0.60
C THR A 49 -1.92 -2.08 0.06
N ASP A 50 -2.75 -1.70 1.02
CA ASP A 50 -2.57 -0.57 1.93
C ASP A 50 -2.50 0.82 1.28
N CYS A 51 -3.10 0.98 0.11
CA CYS A 51 -3.06 2.27 -0.58
C CYS A 51 -3.91 3.32 0.16
N THR A 52 -5.23 3.11 0.30
CA THR A 52 -6.05 4.01 1.12
C THR A 52 -5.75 3.88 2.60
N THR A 53 -5.43 2.68 3.10
CA THR A 53 -5.12 2.46 4.52
C THR A 53 -4.06 3.43 5.05
N VAL A 54 -2.99 3.67 4.27
CA VAL A 54 -1.93 4.61 4.62
C VAL A 54 -2.43 6.06 4.65
N VAL A 55 -3.25 6.45 3.68
CA VAL A 55 -3.82 7.81 3.61
C VAL A 55 -4.82 8.04 4.74
N ASP A 56 -5.71 7.08 4.98
CA ASP A 56 -6.72 7.11 6.05
C ASP A 56 -6.07 7.13 7.42
N TRP A 57 -4.99 6.36 7.62
CA TRP A 57 -4.21 6.41 8.84
C TRP A 57 -3.58 7.79 9.05
N ALA A 58 -2.98 8.37 8.00
CA ALA A 58 -2.38 9.70 8.07
C ALA A 58 -3.41 10.80 8.43
N LEU A 59 -4.63 10.70 7.90
CA LEU A 59 -5.76 11.55 8.28
C LEU A 59 -6.12 11.37 9.77
N LYS A 60 -6.26 10.12 10.23
CA LYS A 60 -6.62 9.80 11.62
C LYS A 60 -5.63 10.35 12.65
N ILE A 61 -4.33 10.33 12.34
CA ILE A 61 -3.28 10.86 13.25
C ILE A 61 -3.05 12.37 13.06
N GLY A 62 -3.79 13.03 12.17
CA GLY A 62 -3.72 14.47 11.97
C GLY A 62 -2.50 14.96 11.18
N LEU A 63 -1.89 14.12 10.33
CA LEU A 63 -0.83 14.58 9.41
C LEU A 63 -1.36 15.61 8.41
N PHE A 64 -2.60 15.45 7.96
CA PHE A 64 -3.34 16.45 7.19
C PHE A 64 -4.84 16.23 7.45
N THR A 65 -5.68 17.19 7.11
CA THR A 65 -7.13 17.14 7.34
C THR A 65 -7.90 16.63 6.14
N GLU A 66 -7.36 16.83 4.94
CA GLU A 66 -7.90 16.29 3.69
C GLU A 66 -6.79 15.93 2.69
N PRO A 67 -7.02 14.98 1.76
CA PRO A 67 -5.99 14.55 0.81
C PRO A 67 -5.43 15.67 -0.08
N ARG A 68 -6.24 16.69 -0.42
CA ARG A 68 -5.81 17.85 -1.21
C ARG A 68 -4.78 18.69 -0.47
N GLU A 69 -5.04 18.97 0.82
CA GLU A 69 -4.09 19.66 1.70
C GLU A 69 -2.77 18.87 1.78
N GLY A 70 -2.86 17.55 2.02
CA GLY A 70 -1.69 16.68 2.03
C GLY A 70 -0.87 16.78 0.74
N SER A 71 -1.54 16.80 -0.41
CA SER A 71 -0.87 16.99 -1.72
C SER A 71 -0.10 18.31 -1.78
N SER A 72 -0.71 19.43 -1.37
CA SER A 72 -0.05 20.73 -1.33
C SER A 72 1.12 20.77 -0.36
N MET A 73 0.99 20.15 0.82
CA MET A 73 2.06 20.05 1.80
C MET A 73 3.25 19.24 1.27
N ALA A 74 3.00 18.08 0.66
CA ALA A 74 4.06 17.26 0.04
C ALA A 74 4.78 18.01 -1.10
N SER A 75 4.06 18.82 -1.87
CA SER A 75 4.61 19.67 -2.93
C SER A 75 5.37 20.91 -2.42
N SER A 76 5.14 21.34 -1.17
CA SER A 76 5.80 22.53 -0.60
C SER A 76 7.28 22.32 -0.26
N VAL A 77 7.74 21.07 -0.25
CA VAL A 77 9.13 20.67 0.01
C VAL A 77 9.75 20.00 -1.22
N SER A 78 11.07 20.16 -1.38
CA SER A 78 11.80 19.60 -2.53
C SER A 78 12.03 18.09 -2.46
N ASP A 79 11.99 17.53 -1.25
CA ASP A 79 12.27 16.13 -0.93
C ASP A 79 11.72 15.77 0.47
N SER A 80 11.91 14.53 0.89
CA SER A 80 11.50 14.03 2.21
C SER A 80 12.51 14.32 3.33
N ASN A 81 13.55 15.13 3.09
CA ASN A 81 14.70 15.35 3.99
C ASN A 81 15.44 14.05 4.36
N GLY A 82 15.39 13.05 3.48
CA GLY A 82 15.95 11.70 3.72
C GLY A 82 15.11 10.84 4.65
N VAL A 83 13.86 11.23 4.93
CA VAL A 83 12.90 10.38 5.64
C VAL A 83 12.31 9.36 4.67
N PHE A 84 12.21 8.12 5.12
CA PHE A 84 11.48 7.05 4.44
C PHE A 84 10.29 6.64 5.30
N PHE A 85 9.15 6.41 4.67
CA PHE A 85 8.00 5.76 5.31
C PHE A 85 7.92 4.31 4.84
N ILE A 86 7.81 3.38 5.79
CA ILE A 86 7.66 1.95 5.54
C ILE A 86 6.23 1.56 5.92
N PRO A 87 5.32 1.42 4.94
CA PRO A 87 3.95 0.99 5.19
C PRO A 87 3.89 -0.52 5.44
N ALA A 88 3.65 -0.92 6.70
CA ALA A 88 3.53 -2.30 7.16
C ALA A 88 2.19 -2.57 7.87
N PHE A 89 1.11 -1.88 7.48
CA PHE A 89 -0.22 -2.07 8.10
C PHE A 89 -0.86 -3.43 7.78
N SER A 90 -0.62 -3.98 6.59
CA SER A 90 -0.93 -5.37 6.25
C SER A 90 0.36 -6.18 6.16
N VAL A 91 0.27 -7.48 6.47
CA VAL A 91 1.34 -8.50 6.45
C VAL A 91 2.21 -8.35 5.18
N PHE A 92 3.29 -7.58 5.28
CA PHE A 92 4.08 -7.12 4.14
C PHE A 92 5.09 -8.17 3.67
N GLY A 93 4.66 -9.42 3.46
CA GLY A 93 5.61 -10.55 3.42
C GLY A 93 6.45 -10.70 4.70
N VAL A 94 6.20 -9.85 5.70
CA VAL A 94 6.70 -9.90 7.06
C VAL A 94 5.78 -10.87 7.78
N ARG A 95 6.34 -11.98 8.26
CA ARG A 95 5.59 -13.05 8.92
C ARG A 95 5.23 -12.71 10.37
N ASP A 96 5.64 -11.54 10.84
CA ASP A 96 5.43 -11.08 12.20
C ASP A 96 4.25 -10.11 12.28
N ILE A 97 3.31 -10.43 13.18
CA ILE A 97 2.14 -9.62 13.54
C ILE A 97 2.51 -8.37 14.35
N THR A 98 3.77 -8.22 14.76
CA THR A 98 4.28 -7.06 15.51
C THR A 98 4.87 -5.97 14.61
N ALA A 99 5.12 -6.26 13.33
CA ALA A 99 5.72 -5.31 12.40
C ALA A 99 4.79 -4.12 12.14
N GLY A 100 5.18 -2.95 12.67
CA GLY A 100 4.43 -1.70 12.55
C GLY A 100 4.96 -0.79 11.46
N SER A 101 4.07 -0.02 10.82
CA SER A 101 4.50 1.03 9.89
C SER A 101 5.44 2.03 10.57
N SER A 102 6.53 2.42 9.88
CA SER A 102 7.63 3.17 10.49
C SER A 102 8.11 4.34 9.65
N PHE A 103 8.51 5.44 10.31
CA PHE A 103 9.30 6.51 9.70
C PHE A 103 10.77 6.33 10.08
N ILE A 104 11.64 6.27 9.08
CA ILE A 104 13.08 6.08 9.24
C ILE A 104 13.81 7.32 8.72
N GLY A 105 14.88 7.75 9.40
CA GLY A 105 15.70 8.87 8.95
C GLY A 105 15.22 10.26 9.39
N ILE A 106 14.43 10.34 10.47
CA ILE A 106 14.00 11.62 11.05
C ILE A 106 15.22 12.40 11.58
N LYS A 107 15.29 13.68 11.24
CA LYS A 107 16.34 14.63 11.65
C LYS A 107 15.72 15.79 12.42
N LYS A 108 16.54 16.57 13.12
CA LYS A 108 16.09 17.83 13.77
C LYS A 108 15.46 18.82 12.79
N SER A 109 15.88 18.81 11.52
CA SER A 109 15.32 19.65 10.46
C SER A 109 14.04 19.09 9.82
N THR A 110 13.63 17.87 10.17
CA THR A 110 12.40 17.25 9.66
C THR A 110 11.19 18.04 10.14
N ARG A 111 10.23 18.21 9.23
CA ARG A 111 8.99 18.94 9.44
C ARG A 111 7.83 18.06 9.01
N LYS A 112 6.61 18.47 9.36
CA LYS A 112 5.39 17.75 9.03
C LYS A 112 5.27 17.47 7.51
N GLU A 113 5.63 18.44 6.68
CA GLU A 113 5.58 18.31 5.21
C GLU A 113 6.51 17.21 4.68
N HIS A 114 7.68 17.05 5.30
CA HIS A 114 8.64 15.99 4.94
C HIS A 114 8.11 14.60 5.27
N LEU A 115 7.35 14.44 6.36
CA LEU A 115 6.71 13.17 6.72
C LEU A 115 5.60 12.81 5.74
N ILE A 116 4.74 13.78 5.39
CA ILE A 116 3.66 13.61 4.40
C ILE A 116 4.26 13.25 3.04
N ARG A 117 5.33 13.96 2.65
CA ARG A 117 6.09 13.68 1.43
C ARG A 117 6.62 12.24 1.43
N ALA A 118 7.34 11.82 2.48
CA ALA A 118 7.87 10.45 2.59
C ALA A 118 6.77 9.39 2.50
N LEU A 119 5.61 9.64 3.11
CA LEU A 119 4.46 8.76 3.09
C LEU A 119 3.89 8.61 1.67
N PHE A 120 3.66 9.71 0.94
CA PHE A 120 3.21 9.63 -0.45
C PHE A 120 4.27 9.06 -1.40
N GLU A 121 5.55 9.39 -1.21
CA GLU A 121 6.64 8.79 -1.99
C GLU A 121 6.64 7.27 -1.86
N SER A 122 6.46 6.73 -0.63
CA SER A 122 6.40 5.28 -0.42
C SER A 122 5.23 4.60 -1.15
N LEU A 123 4.06 5.27 -1.22
CA LEU A 123 2.90 4.76 -1.98
C LEU A 123 3.22 4.71 -3.47
N VAL A 124 3.83 5.78 -4.00
CA VAL A 124 4.24 5.84 -5.41
C VAL A 124 5.30 4.79 -5.72
N TYR A 125 6.30 4.58 -4.85
CA TYR A 125 7.31 3.53 -5.03
C TYR A 125 6.68 2.14 -5.09
N ARG A 126 5.75 1.82 -4.18
CA ARG A 126 5.01 0.55 -4.21
C ARG A 126 4.23 0.35 -5.51
N ILE A 127 3.58 1.40 -6.01
CA ILE A 127 2.84 1.36 -7.28
C ILE A 127 3.80 1.23 -8.47
N ALA A 128 4.92 1.96 -8.45
CA ALA A 128 5.95 1.92 -9.49
C ALA A 128 6.60 0.53 -9.58
N LEU A 129 6.74 -0.20 -8.47
CA LEU A 129 7.22 -1.59 -8.48
C LEU A 129 6.25 -2.55 -9.19
N LEU A 130 4.95 -2.29 -9.14
CA LEU A 130 3.98 -3.02 -9.98
C LEU A 130 4.28 -2.76 -11.46
N TYR A 131 4.51 -1.50 -11.83
CA TYR A 131 4.84 -1.11 -13.20
C TYR A 131 6.17 -1.73 -13.67
N VAL A 132 7.22 -1.74 -12.84
CA VAL A 132 8.48 -2.43 -13.15
C VAL A 132 8.25 -3.93 -13.38
N SER A 133 7.37 -4.57 -12.60
CA SER A 133 7.01 -5.98 -12.82
C SER A 133 6.30 -6.18 -14.16
N ALA A 134 5.43 -5.25 -14.53
CA ALA A 134 4.74 -5.27 -15.82
C ALA A 134 5.69 -5.11 -17.01
N LEU A 135 6.69 -4.22 -16.91
CA LEU A 135 7.71 -4.07 -17.96
C LEU A 135 8.51 -5.37 -18.18
N LYS A 136 8.90 -6.04 -17.09
CA LYS A 136 9.58 -7.34 -17.19
C LYS A 136 8.70 -8.40 -17.85
N GLU A 137 7.41 -8.39 -17.56
CA GLU A 137 6.47 -9.33 -18.16
C GLU A 137 6.21 -9.01 -19.64
N ILE A 138 6.11 -7.74 -20.03
CA ILE A 138 6.06 -7.32 -21.44
C ILE A 138 7.27 -7.85 -22.21
N GLU A 139 8.47 -7.62 -21.67
CA GLU A 139 9.72 -8.06 -22.29
C GLU A 139 9.77 -9.58 -22.43
N ALA A 140 9.47 -10.31 -21.35
CA ALA A 140 9.49 -11.78 -21.34
C ALA A 140 8.47 -12.41 -22.30
N GLN A 141 7.33 -11.76 -22.52
CA GLN A 141 6.24 -12.25 -23.35
C GLN A 141 6.22 -11.61 -24.75
N ASN A 142 7.18 -10.73 -25.06
CA ASN A 142 7.25 -9.95 -26.31
C ASN A 142 5.93 -9.21 -26.64
N LEU A 143 5.36 -8.54 -25.63
CA LEU A 143 4.13 -7.75 -25.76
C LEU A 143 4.43 -6.33 -26.25
N GLU A 144 3.39 -5.65 -26.72
CA GLU A 144 3.49 -4.22 -27.04
C GLU A 144 3.70 -3.38 -25.78
N GLU A 145 4.62 -2.41 -25.85
CA GLU A 145 4.86 -1.46 -24.76
C GLU A 145 3.66 -0.52 -24.54
N PHE A 146 3.40 -0.18 -23.28
CA PHE A 146 2.36 0.79 -22.95
C PHE A 146 2.86 2.23 -23.19
N THR A 147 2.01 3.06 -23.79
CA THR A 147 2.32 4.48 -24.04
C THR A 147 1.85 5.42 -22.93
N LYS A 148 1.06 4.92 -21.98
CA LYS A 148 0.49 5.67 -20.86
C LYS A 148 -0.08 4.76 -19.78
N ILE A 149 -0.23 5.30 -18.58
CA ILE A 149 -0.85 4.65 -17.43
C ILE A 149 -2.22 5.28 -17.19
N LYS A 150 -3.28 4.48 -17.11
CA LYS A 150 -4.62 4.96 -16.74
C LYS A 150 -4.85 4.67 -15.26
N VAL A 151 -5.34 5.66 -14.52
CA VAL A 151 -5.59 5.56 -13.08
C VAL A 151 -7.00 6.02 -12.71
N ASP A 152 -7.51 5.44 -11.65
CA ASP A 152 -8.79 5.72 -11.02
C ASP A 152 -8.70 5.41 -9.51
N GLY A 153 -9.79 5.60 -8.78
CA GLY A 153 -9.88 5.38 -7.33
C GLY A 153 -9.44 6.57 -6.48
N THR A 154 -9.64 6.42 -5.18
CA THR A 154 -9.55 7.49 -4.17
C THR A 154 -8.15 8.08 -4.06
N VAL A 155 -7.11 7.23 -4.06
CA VAL A 155 -5.71 7.69 -3.93
C VAL A 155 -5.26 8.47 -5.17
N SER A 156 -5.82 8.16 -6.34
CA SER A 156 -5.52 8.89 -7.58
C SER A 156 -6.00 10.35 -7.55
N GLN A 157 -6.89 10.72 -6.62
CA GLN A 157 -7.34 12.11 -6.45
C GLN A 157 -6.24 13.01 -5.84
N ILE A 158 -5.15 12.43 -5.33
CA ILE A 158 -3.99 13.15 -4.81
C ILE A 158 -3.05 13.47 -5.98
N ASP A 159 -3.10 14.70 -6.48
CA ASP A 159 -2.31 15.17 -7.62
C ASP A 159 -0.82 14.88 -7.49
N PHE A 160 -0.26 15.02 -6.28
CA PHE A 160 1.14 14.71 -5.99
C PHE A 160 1.50 13.25 -6.36
N ILE A 161 0.63 12.28 -6.02
CA ILE A 161 0.85 10.86 -6.29
C ILE A 161 0.82 10.60 -7.80
N CYS A 162 -0.17 11.14 -8.52
CA CYS A 162 -0.27 10.97 -9.96
C CYS A 162 0.90 11.60 -10.71
N GLN A 163 1.33 12.81 -10.32
CA GLN A 163 2.47 13.48 -10.93
C GLN A 163 3.77 12.71 -10.68
N MET A 164 4.02 12.29 -9.44
CA MET A 164 5.24 11.55 -9.11
C MET A 164 5.26 10.17 -9.77
N LEU A 165 4.10 9.51 -9.92
CA LEU A 165 3.99 8.26 -10.68
C LEU A 165 4.35 8.47 -12.15
N ALA A 166 3.85 9.55 -12.78
CA ALA A 166 4.19 9.89 -14.16
C ALA A 166 5.70 10.12 -14.30
N ASP A 167 6.29 10.93 -13.41
CA ASP A 167 7.73 11.22 -13.39
C ASP A 167 8.58 9.95 -13.19
N THR A 168 8.15 9.04 -12.30
CA THR A 168 8.86 7.79 -11.99
C THR A 168 8.78 6.80 -13.16
N ALA A 169 7.59 6.58 -13.72
CA ALA A 169 7.39 5.70 -14.87
C ALA A 169 8.03 6.28 -16.15
N GLY A 170 8.06 7.60 -16.27
CA GLY A 170 8.39 8.30 -17.51
C GLY A 170 7.31 8.16 -18.58
N LEU A 171 6.06 7.95 -18.17
CA LEU A 171 4.90 7.84 -19.06
C LEU A 171 3.80 8.81 -18.59
N PRO A 172 2.96 9.34 -19.49
CA PRO A 172 1.77 10.07 -19.11
C PRO A 172 0.85 9.24 -18.22
N VAL A 173 0.32 9.86 -17.17
CA VAL A 173 -0.71 9.27 -16.29
C VAL A 173 -2.03 9.96 -16.56
N GLU A 174 -3.04 9.21 -17.03
CA GLU A 174 -4.40 9.70 -17.28
C GLU A 174 -5.33 9.31 -16.12
N ARG A 175 -5.76 10.31 -15.35
CA ARG A 175 -6.75 10.14 -14.28
C ARG A 175 -8.17 10.21 -14.82
N SER A 176 -8.97 9.23 -14.42
CA SER A 176 -10.42 9.16 -14.64
C SER A 176 -11.16 10.32 -13.97
N ASP A 177 -12.23 10.84 -14.59
CA ASP A 177 -13.15 11.77 -13.93
C ASP A 177 -14.09 11.09 -12.93
N THR A 178 -14.37 9.80 -13.13
CA THR A 178 -15.01 8.93 -12.13
C THR A 178 -13.97 8.29 -11.22
N ALA A 179 -14.21 8.34 -9.91
CA ALA A 179 -13.43 7.58 -8.93
C ALA A 179 -13.78 6.08 -8.95
N ASP A 180 -14.99 5.70 -9.37
CA ASP A 180 -15.46 4.31 -9.39
C ASP A 180 -15.50 3.77 -10.83
N ALA A 181 -14.33 3.39 -11.33
CA ALA A 181 -14.20 2.74 -12.63
C ALA A 181 -14.73 1.29 -12.62
N SER A 182 -14.82 0.67 -11.45
CA SER A 182 -15.33 -0.70 -11.29
C SER A 182 -16.81 -0.79 -11.61
N ALA A 183 -17.62 0.10 -11.01
CA ALA A 183 -19.04 0.19 -11.32
C ALA A 183 -19.28 0.51 -12.80
N LEU A 184 -18.50 1.44 -13.36
CA LEU A 184 -18.59 1.80 -14.78
C LEU A 184 -18.27 0.61 -15.70
N GLY A 185 -17.26 -0.19 -15.35
CA GLY A 185 -16.91 -1.42 -16.08
C GLY A 185 -18.04 -2.45 -16.09
N ALA A 186 -18.71 -2.65 -14.94
CA ALA A 186 -19.87 -3.54 -14.85
C ALA A 186 -21.03 -3.07 -15.72
N VAL A 187 -21.34 -1.77 -15.72
CA VAL A 187 -22.35 -1.15 -16.57
C VAL A 187 -22.03 -1.35 -18.05
N PHE A 188 -20.77 -1.15 -18.46
CA PHE A 188 -20.36 -1.35 -19.85
C PHE A 188 -20.47 -2.81 -20.29
N LEU A 189 -20.04 -3.76 -19.46
CA LEU A 189 -20.16 -5.19 -19.77
C LEU A 189 -21.61 -5.63 -19.89
N ALA A 190 -22.46 -5.24 -18.94
CA ALA A 190 -23.90 -5.52 -19.00
C ALA A 190 -24.54 -4.86 -20.23
N GLY A 191 -24.20 -3.59 -20.50
CA GLY A 191 -24.74 -2.84 -21.63
C GLY A 191 -24.36 -3.44 -22.99
N ILE A 192 -23.14 -3.96 -23.14
CA ILE A 192 -22.72 -4.67 -24.35
C ILE A 192 -23.51 -5.98 -24.52
N ASN A 193 -23.61 -6.80 -23.47
CA ASN A 193 -24.32 -8.09 -23.54
C ASN A 193 -25.83 -7.94 -23.76
N LEU A 194 -26.43 -6.85 -23.27
CA LEU A 194 -27.84 -6.52 -23.47
C LEU A 194 -28.12 -5.75 -24.77
N GLY A 195 -27.07 -5.36 -25.52
CA GLY A 195 -27.21 -4.65 -26.79
C GLY A 195 -27.51 -3.16 -26.67
N PHE A 196 -27.38 -2.57 -25.47
CA PHE A 196 -27.43 -1.11 -25.28
C PHE A 196 -26.25 -0.40 -25.95
N PHE A 197 -25.09 -1.05 -26.00
CA PHE A 197 -23.92 -0.59 -26.74
C PHE A 197 -23.63 -1.53 -27.90
N ARG A 198 -23.31 -0.97 -29.06
CA ARG A 198 -22.99 -1.71 -30.28
C ARG A 198 -21.69 -2.48 -30.15
N ASN A 199 -20.69 -1.92 -29.47
CA ASN A 199 -19.35 -2.49 -29.36
C ASN A 199 -18.49 -1.79 -28.29
N LYS A 200 -17.31 -2.35 -28.02
CA LYS A 200 -16.33 -1.79 -27.07
C LYS A 200 -15.83 -0.38 -27.43
N PRO A 201 -15.59 -0.03 -28.71
CA PRO A 201 -15.27 1.35 -29.09
C PRO A 201 -16.29 2.39 -28.64
N GLU A 202 -17.59 2.06 -28.63
CA GLU A 202 -18.64 2.97 -28.15
C GLU A 202 -18.49 3.31 -26.67
N VAL A 203 -18.33 2.30 -25.80
CA VAL A 203 -18.14 2.53 -24.37
C VAL A 203 -16.80 3.20 -24.05
N THR A 204 -15.78 2.99 -24.89
CA THR A 204 -14.46 3.64 -24.72
C THR A 204 -14.55 5.16 -24.87
N ARG A 205 -15.51 5.67 -25.67
CA ARG A 205 -15.75 7.11 -25.84
C ARG A 205 -16.48 7.75 -24.66
N ILE A 206 -17.15 6.95 -23.84
CA ILE A 206 -17.87 7.42 -22.65
C ILE A 206 -16.89 7.72 -21.53
N ARG A 207 -15.76 6.98 -21.46
CA ARG A 207 -14.71 7.25 -20.49
C ARG A 207 -14.16 8.67 -20.69
N LYS A 208 -14.27 9.49 -19.66
CA LYS A 208 -13.71 10.83 -19.61
C LYS A 208 -12.42 10.84 -18.78
N VAL A 209 -11.55 11.78 -19.14
CA VAL A 209 -10.29 12.05 -18.44
C VAL A 209 -10.48 13.36 -17.70
N ASP A 210 -10.25 13.35 -16.38
CA ASP A 210 -10.22 14.57 -15.57
C ASP A 210 -8.91 15.33 -15.82
N LYS A 211 -7.79 14.62 -15.68
CA LYS A 211 -6.46 15.23 -15.77
C LYS A 211 -5.44 14.26 -16.32
N THR A 212 -4.52 14.78 -17.14
CA THR A 212 -3.34 14.06 -17.62
C THR A 212 -2.09 14.68 -17.02
N PHE A 213 -1.28 13.86 -16.36
CA PHE A 213 -0.01 14.26 -15.76
C PHE A 213 1.12 13.86 -16.72
N ALA A 214 1.80 14.85 -17.27
CA ALA A 214 2.94 14.63 -18.16
C ALA A 214 4.21 14.35 -17.33
N PRO A 215 5.03 13.36 -17.72
CA PRO A 215 6.24 13.03 -16.99
C PRO A 215 7.28 14.15 -17.11
N ASN A 216 7.91 14.51 -15.99
CA ASN A 216 9.08 15.38 -15.98
C ASN A 216 10.37 14.53 -16.06
N PRO A 217 11.09 14.53 -17.20
CA PRO A 217 12.28 13.70 -17.36
C PRO A 217 13.42 14.06 -16.41
N ASN A 218 13.47 15.31 -15.93
CA ASN A 218 14.51 15.75 -14.99
C ASN A 218 14.39 15.08 -13.62
N ASN A 219 13.18 14.63 -13.26
CA ASN A 219 12.93 13.98 -11.98
C ASN A 219 13.22 12.47 -12.01
N LYS A 220 13.09 11.82 -13.18
CA LYS A 220 13.08 10.35 -13.31
C LYS A 220 14.29 9.68 -12.65
N LEU A 221 15.51 10.12 -12.97
CA LEU A 221 16.72 9.50 -12.41
C LEU A 221 16.84 9.69 -10.90
N LYS A 222 16.45 10.86 -10.37
CA LYS A 222 16.43 11.13 -8.93
C LYS A 222 15.41 10.22 -8.23
N LEU A 223 14.20 10.11 -8.77
CA LEU A 223 13.12 9.29 -8.20
C LEU A 223 13.46 7.80 -8.24
N LEU A 224 14.06 7.29 -9.32
CA LEU A 224 14.51 5.89 -9.39
C LEU A 224 15.62 5.58 -8.37
N ARG A 225 16.54 6.53 -8.12
CA ARG A 225 17.54 6.38 -7.06
C ARG A 225 16.89 6.36 -5.68
N ASN A 226 15.97 7.28 -5.40
CA ASN A 226 15.24 7.33 -4.13
C ASN A 226 14.41 6.06 -3.91
N MET A 227 13.74 5.55 -4.95
CA MET A 227 12.99 4.30 -4.91
C MET A 227 13.90 3.12 -4.56
N ARG A 228 15.08 3.01 -5.19
CA ARG A 228 16.05 1.96 -4.86
C ARG A 228 16.52 2.05 -3.41
N CYS A 229 16.85 3.25 -2.93
CA CYS A 229 17.22 3.44 -1.52
C CYS A 229 16.07 3.07 -0.57
N TRP A 230 14.82 3.40 -0.95
CA TRP A 230 13.64 2.99 -0.20
C TRP A 230 13.49 1.47 -0.16
N GLU A 231 13.68 0.76 -1.29
CA GLU A 231 13.67 -0.71 -1.35
C GLU A 231 14.74 -1.32 -0.43
N GLU A 232 15.97 -0.78 -0.42
CA GLU A 232 17.04 -1.22 0.47
C GLU A 232 16.68 -1.03 1.96
N VAL A 233 16.02 0.08 2.29
CA VAL A 233 15.54 0.34 3.66
C VAL A 233 14.41 -0.61 4.03
N VAL A 234 13.51 -0.92 3.11
CA VAL A 234 12.43 -1.91 3.30
C VAL A 234 13.00 -3.30 3.57
N GLU A 235 14.01 -3.74 2.81
CA GLU A 235 14.63 -5.05 3.04
C GLU A 235 15.33 -5.12 4.40
N LYS A 236 16.09 -4.08 4.78
CA LYS A 236 16.68 -4.00 6.13
C LYS A 236 15.63 -3.99 7.23
N PHE A 237 14.52 -3.29 7.02
CA PHE A 237 13.40 -3.26 7.97
C PHE A 237 12.82 -4.68 8.16
N LYS A 238 12.64 -5.44 7.08
CA LYS A 238 12.20 -6.85 7.15
C LYS A 238 13.19 -7.76 7.86
N GLU A 239 14.50 -7.50 7.73
CA GLU A 239 15.54 -8.27 8.44
C GLU A 239 15.50 -7.98 9.94
N MET A 240 15.37 -6.72 10.34
CA MET A 240 15.24 -6.32 11.75
C MET A 240 14.00 -6.97 12.40
N ASP A 241 12.89 -7.07 11.67
CA ASP A 241 11.69 -7.74 12.14
C ASP A 241 11.91 -9.25 12.34
N LYS A 242 12.68 -9.92 11.48
CA LYS A 242 13.02 -11.34 11.65
C LYS A 242 13.82 -11.58 12.93
N ASP A 243 14.82 -10.73 13.19
CA ASP A 243 15.64 -10.82 14.40
C ASP A 243 14.82 -10.63 15.68
N GLN A 244 13.77 -9.80 15.65
CA GLN A 244 12.85 -9.61 16.77
C GLN A 244 11.86 -10.76 16.91
N ALA A 245 11.38 -11.36 15.83
CA ALA A 245 10.54 -12.54 15.88
C ALA A 245 11.26 -13.76 16.48
N GLU A 246 12.58 -13.90 16.21
CA GLU A 246 13.42 -14.96 16.76
C GLU A 246 13.83 -14.73 18.22
N LYS A 247 13.77 -13.48 18.69
CA LYS A 247 13.95 -13.09 20.09
C LYS A 247 12.62 -12.56 20.61
N PRO A 248 11.63 -13.44 20.92
CA PRO A 248 10.41 -12.97 21.58
C PRO A 248 10.86 -12.13 22.76
N PHE A 249 10.24 -10.96 22.93
CA PHE A 249 10.55 -9.95 23.93
C PHE A 249 10.58 -10.62 25.31
N GLY A 250 11.73 -11.22 25.62
CA GLY A 250 12.00 -11.90 26.86
C GLY A 250 12.22 -10.78 27.82
N TYR A 251 11.30 -10.66 28.77
CA TYR A 251 11.68 -10.20 30.09
C TYR A 251 13.01 -10.89 30.40
N SER A 252 14.09 -10.13 30.45
CA SER A 252 15.36 -10.65 30.94
C SER A 252 15.10 -11.02 32.40
N ASP A 253 14.90 -12.31 32.66
CA ASP A 253 14.84 -12.92 33.99
C ASP A 253 16.20 -12.81 34.69
N ASN A 254 16.71 -11.60 34.92
CA ASN A 254 17.94 -11.38 35.69
C ASN A 254 17.97 -10.01 36.39
N ILE A 255 16.81 -9.53 36.83
CA ILE A 255 16.75 -8.76 38.08
C ILE A 255 15.58 -9.34 38.85
N SER A 256 15.87 -10.23 39.79
CA SER A 256 14.88 -10.71 40.76
C SER A 256 14.16 -9.49 41.34
N ALA A 257 12.83 -9.53 41.48
CA ALA A 257 12.05 -8.44 42.07
C ALA A 257 12.59 -7.96 43.46
N MET A 258 13.42 -8.78 44.13
CA MET A 258 14.16 -8.39 45.33
C MET A 258 15.32 -7.41 45.07
N GLU A 259 16.05 -7.51 43.95
CA GLU A 259 17.14 -6.59 43.63
C GLU A 259 16.63 -5.21 43.23
N PHE A 260 15.50 -5.15 42.52
CA PHE A 260 14.88 -3.86 42.15
C PHE A 260 14.36 -3.12 43.40
N SER A 261 13.81 -3.84 44.38
CA SER A 261 13.39 -3.25 45.65
C SER A 261 14.57 -2.74 46.48
N ARG A 262 15.73 -3.43 46.45
CA ARG A 262 16.95 -2.96 47.14
C ARG A 262 17.59 -1.74 46.50
N LEU A 263 17.50 -1.60 45.17
CA LEU A 263 18.09 -0.48 44.44
C LEU A 263 17.27 0.81 44.54
N VAL A 264 15.94 0.70 44.64
CA VAL A 264 15.02 1.85 44.60
C VAL A 264 14.62 2.30 46.01
N LEU A 265 14.56 1.39 46.97
CA LEU A 265 14.21 1.69 48.36
C LEU A 265 15.43 1.42 49.24
N GLY A 266 16.28 2.45 49.37
CA GLY A 266 17.47 2.38 50.21
C GLY A 266 17.17 1.83 51.61
N GLU A 267 18.13 1.07 52.15
CA GLU A 267 18.09 0.49 53.50
C GLU A 267 17.71 1.55 54.54
N ASN A 268 16.45 1.56 54.97
CA ASN A 268 16.00 2.09 56.27
C ASN A 268 14.48 1.89 56.43
N CYS A 269 14.04 0.69 56.76
CA CYS A 269 12.87 0.51 57.63
C CYS A 269 12.78 -0.92 58.17
N ALA A 270 13.65 -1.27 59.11
CA ALA A 270 13.40 -2.39 60.01
C ALA A 270 12.48 -1.92 61.14
N ARG A 271 11.27 -2.50 61.22
CA ARG A 271 10.48 -2.90 62.43
C ARG A 271 8.98 -2.65 62.25
N GLY A 272 8.19 -3.72 62.27
CA GLY A 272 6.73 -3.58 62.46
C GLY A 272 5.90 -4.82 62.19
N LYS A 273 6.03 -5.85 63.05
CA LYS A 273 5.03 -6.86 63.46
C LYS A 273 4.15 -7.57 62.41
N GLU A 274 4.36 -8.88 62.33
CA GLU A 274 3.41 -9.88 61.83
C GLU A 274 2.07 -9.83 62.57
N THR A 275 0.97 -9.84 61.82
CA THR A 275 -0.33 -10.36 62.28
C THR A 275 -0.90 -11.26 61.19
N THR A 276 -1.00 -12.53 61.53
CA THR A 276 -1.70 -13.61 60.83
C THR A 276 -3.19 -13.30 60.68
N HIS A 277 -3.73 -13.40 59.47
CA HIS A 277 -5.15 -13.62 59.25
C HIS A 277 -5.36 -14.88 58.41
N GLU A 278 -6.03 -15.84 59.03
CA GLU A 278 -6.53 -17.09 58.45
C GLU A 278 -7.56 -16.79 57.35
N VAL A 279 -7.48 -17.55 56.26
CA VAL A 279 -8.49 -17.60 55.19
C VAL A 279 -9.39 -18.82 55.48
N PRO A 280 -10.72 -18.68 55.58
CA PRO A 280 -11.59 -19.85 55.66
C PRO A 280 -11.89 -20.40 54.26
N GLU A 281 -11.71 -21.71 54.10
CA GLU A 281 -12.26 -22.50 53.00
C GLU A 281 -13.79 -22.40 52.97
N MET A 282 -14.36 -22.30 51.76
CA MET A 282 -15.75 -22.71 51.54
C MET A 282 -15.86 -23.50 50.23
N ASN A 283 -16.43 -24.68 50.40
CA ASN A 283 -16.50 -25.76 49.43
C ASN A 283 -17.82 -25.72 48.63
N ASP A 284 -17.73 -26.29 47.43
CA ASP A 284 -18.73 -27.08 46.71
C ASP A 284 -19.86 -26.42 45.85
N ARG A 285 -19.87 -26.91 44.59
CA ARG A 285 -21.02 -27.28 43.71
C ARG A 285 -21.78 -26.23 42.88
N ALA A 286 -21.54 -26.31 41.56
CA ALA A 286 -22.42 -27.00 40.57
C ALA A 286 -23.00 -26.18 39.38
N LYS A 287 -22.84 -26.82 38.20
CA LYS A 287 -23.69 -26.86 36.98
C LYS A 287 -23.61 -25.75 35.92
N THR A 288 -22.99 -26.13 34.80
CA THR A 288 -23.52 -26.21 33.42
C THR A 288 -24.75 -25.37 33.07
N VAL A 289 -24.60 -24.44 32.12
CA VAL A 289 -25.15 -24.47 30.73
C VAL A 289 -24.11 -23.81 29.82
#